data_AF-A0A485LJK4-F1
#
_entry.id   AF-A0A485LJK4-F1
#
_cell.length_a   1.000
_cell.length_b   1.000
_cell.length_c   1.000
_cell.angle_alpha   90.00
_cell.angle_beta   90.00
_cell.angle_gamma   90.00
#
_symmetry.space_group_name_H-M   'P 1'
#
loop_
_entity.id
_entity.type
_entity.pdbx_description
1 polymer ?
#
loop_
_entity_poly.entity_id
_entity_poly.type
_entity_poly.pdbx_seq_one_letter_code
_entity_poly.pdbx_strand_id
1 'polypeptide(L)'
;MAMFLANESLGTDDAFPSTFELIMQERMAGGFQPAAQYLLTAICDTYPHLAATLPVQNFQETYALVKLAIERYCLAHYDCLLVERFYGIKRMEMRPDKSLAPLSEASRRRSLLWQIGVPYLKSKADAYYQSLLAADAPPTAPAPPSSPTSSSSPPAPPSRLETFWRHWRHLRVWTDMKRFFVDVYPAVHFGYEGTFLLYQWMYLFGYTPHFTPFLRAMKLVFARITPKDITAFDKQRLRHRTNVLKQLPTNSTWNAVRRWLYKATWVTIDYSQTIVVLAIVGFKFMEWLHSDLNPRRNGAGGSGALGGHGIKMPHAAPPPPPVRPLLTHSAISLSTETQRCGLCQRVRTNPASCISGYVFCYPCIHAYVQAHGECPVTRVRCDVSSVSRIYEEA
;
A
#
# COMPACT_ATOMS: atom_id res chain seq x y z
N MET A 1 5.86 2.47 -28.25
CA MET A 1 5.59 3.92 -28.28
C MET A 1 5.61 4.57 -26.90
N ALA A 2 4.96 4.03 -25.86
CA ALA A 2 5.02 4.62 -24.50
C ALA A 2 6.43 4.64 -23.87
N MET A 3 7.26 3.64 -24.17
CA MET A 3 8.68 3.58 -23.74
C MET A 3 9.58 4.66 -24.41
N PHE A 4 9.07 5.36 -25.44
CA PHE A 4 9.83 6.34 -26.22
C PHE A 4 9.96 7.70 -25.52
N LEU A 5 8.95 8.12 -24.76
CA LEU A 5 8.90 9.49 -24.20
C LEU A 5 9.76 9.70 -22.95
N ALA A 6 10.13 8.64 -22.22
CA ALA A 6 10.99 8.77 -21.05
C ALA A 6 12.50 8.84 -21.39
N ASN A 7 12.88 8.45 -22.61
CA ASN A 7 14.28 8.24 -22.98
C ASN A 7 14.85 9.39 -23.85
N GLU A 8 14.01 10.24 -24.43
CA GLU A 8 14.46 11.37 -25.26
C GLU A 8 14.99 12.57 -24.44
N SER A 9 14.67 12.68 -23.14
CA SER A 9 15.06 13.84 -22.32
C SER A 9 16.48 13.76 -21.72
N LEU A 10 17.19 12.64 -21.90
CA LEU A 10 18.54 12.42 -21.36
C LEU A 10 19.52 12.20 -22.51
N GLY A 11 19.75 13.25 -23.30
CA GLY A 11 20.69 13.31 -24.41
C GLY A 11 22.17 13.32 -23.97
N THR A 12 22.60 12.30 -23.25
CA THR A 12 24.02 12.07 -22.93
C THR A 12 24.38 10.62 -23.17
N ASP A 13 25.53 10.38 -23.80
CA ASP A 13 26.11 9.06 -24.13
C ASP A 13 26.45 8.16 -22.92
N ASP A 14 25.88 8.46 -21.75
CA ASP A 14 26.07 7.69 -20.52
C ASP A 14 25.22 6.42 -20.56
N ALA A 15 25.90 5.29 -20.75
CA ALA A 15 25.27 3.97 -20.77
C ALA A 15 24.62 3.57 -19.43
N PHE A 16 24.98 4.23 -18.32
CA PHE A 16 24.58 3.88 -16.97
C PHE A 16 23.45 4.79 -16.44
N PRO A 17 22.41 4.24 -15.78
CA PRO A 17 21.30 5.02 -15.24
C PRO A 17 21.72 5.84 -14.01
N SER A 18 21.01 6.94 -13.75
CA SER A 18 21.28 7.79 -12.58
C SER A 18 20.93 7.09 -11.26
N THR A 19 21.58 7.49 -10.18
CA THR A 19 21.29 6.97 -8.83
C THR A 19 19.84 7.22 -8.42
N PHE A 20 19.32 8.39 -8.76
CA PHE A 20 17.93 8.77 -8.49
C PHE A 20 16.93 7.91 -9.27
N GLU A 21 17.21 7.58 -10.55
CA GLU A 21 16.39 6.64 -11.33
C GLU A 21 16.31 5.27 -10.62
N LEU A 22 17.44 4.74 -10.16
CA LEU A 22 17.53 3.45 -9.50
C LEU A 22 16.82 3.41 -8.13
N ILE A 23 16.97 4.47 -7.33
CA ILE A 23 16.26 4.61 -6.05
C ILE A 23 14.75 4.70 -6.29
N MET A 24 14.31 5.47 -7.28
CA MET A 24 12.89 5.62 -7.59
C MET A 24 12.28 4.30 -8.04
N GLN A 25 13.02 3.54 -8.86
CA GLN A 25 12.66 2.17 -9.24
C GLN A 25 12.50 1.25 -8.02
N GLU A 26 13.44 1.26 -7.07
CA GLU A 26 13.37 0.41 -5.87
C GLU A 26 12.17 0.76 -4.97
N ARG A 27 11.86 2.06 -4.83
CA ARG A 27 10.68 2.54 -4.11
C ARG A 27 9.37 2.06 -4.75
N MET A 28 9.26 2.11 -6.08
CA MET A 28 8.10 1.57 -6.79
C MET A 28 7.98 0.05 -6.58
N ALA A 29 9.10 -0.68 -6.62
CA ALA A 29 9.10 -2.13 -6.43
C ALA A 29 8.58 -2.55 -5.04
N GLY A 30 8.91 -1.78 -3.99
CA GLY A 30 8.42 -2.01 -2.63
C GLY A 30 6.90 -1.81 -2.46
N GLY A 31 6.26 -1.03 -3.34
CA GLY A 31 4.82 -0.74 -3.26
C GLY A 31 3.89 -1.86 -3.75
N PHE A 32 4.38 -2.80 -4.57
CA PHE A 32 3.51 -3.82 -5.19
C PHE A 32 2.92 -4.81 -4.19
N GLN A 33 3.70 -5.25 -3.19
CA GLN A 33 3.24 -6.20 -2.19
C GLN A 33 2.09 -5.63 -1.33
N PRO A 34 2.22 -4.45 -0.68
CA PRO A 34 1.12 -3.88 0.09
C PRO A 34 -0.08 -3.52 -0.78
N ALA A 35 0.12 -3.11 -2.03
CA ALA A 35 -0.98 -2.86 -2.97
C ALA A 35 -1.77 -4.14 -3.30
N ALA A 36 -1.06 -5.26 -3.56
CA ALA A 36 -1.70 -6.55 -3.80
C ALA A 36 -2.45 -7.05 -2.56
N GLN A 37 -1.89 -6.82 -1.37
CA GLN A 37 -2.55 -7.16 -0.10
C GLN A 37 -3.83 -6.35 0.09
N TYR A 38 -3.77 -5.04 -0.16
CA TYR A 38 -4.94 -4.16 -0.04
C TYR A 38 -6.05 -4.53 -1.03
N LEU A 39 -5.69 -4.82 -2.28
CA LEU A 39 -6.65 -5.27 -3.28
C LEU A 39 -7.33 -6.57 -2.84
N LEU A 40 -6.54 -7.51 -2.32
CA LEU A 40 -7.07 -8.77 -1.83
C LEU A 40 -8.01 -8.59 -0.64
N THR A 41 -7.68 -7.71 0.31
CA THR A 41 -8.57 -7.39 1.43
C THR A 41 -9.86 -6.75 0.96
N ALA A 42 -9.81 -5.80 0.02
CA ALA A 42 -11.00 -5.16 -0.52
C ALA A 42 -11.93 -6.16 -1.25
N ILE A 43 -11.34 -7.14 -1.97
CA ILE A 43 -12.09 -8.24 -2.60
C ILE A 43 -12.70 -9.17 -1.54
N CYS A 44 -11.98 -9.46 -0.46
CA CYS A 44 -12.52 -10.28 0.63
C CYS A 44 -13.65 -9.58 1.39
N ASP A 45 -13.60 -8.26 1.53
CA ASP A 45 -14.66 -7.47 2.17
C ASP A 45 -15.95 -7.49 1.33
N THR A 46 -15.82 -7.51 0.00
CA THR A 46 -16.97 -7.64 -0.92
C THR A 46 -17.46 -9.08 -1.04
N TYR A 47 -16.56 -10.06 -0.93
CA TYR A 47 -16.84 -11.48 -1.12
C TYR A 47 -16.19 -12.31 0.01
N PRO A 48 -16.85 -12.44 1.17
CA PRO A 48 -16.26 -13.08 2.36
C PRO A 48 -15.97 -14.57 2.17
N HIS A 49 -16.65 -15.23 1.23
CA HIS A 49 -16.39 -16.63 0.89
C HIS A 49 -14.98 -16.85 0.28
N LEU A 50 -14.37 -15.82 -0.31
CA LEU A 50 -13.03 -15.90 -0.89
C LEU A 50 -11.93 -15.89 0.19
N ALA A 51 -12.22 -15.36 1.39
CA ALA A 51 -11.23 -15.26 2.47
C ALA A 51 -10.74 -16.63 2.96
N ALA A 52 -11.57 -17.66 2.84
CA ALA A 52 -11.22 -19.03 3.22
C ALA A 52 -10.37 -19.77 2.17
N THR A 53 -10.15 -19.17 0.99
CA THR A 53 -9.38 -19.83 -0.07
C THR A 53 -7.89 -19.87 0.27
N LEU A 54 -7.24 -20.99 -0.06
CA LEU A 54 -5.79 -21.20 0.11
C LEU A 54 -4.91 -20.02 -0.36
N PRO A 55 -5.16 -19.38 -1.53
CA PRO A 55 -4.30 -18.29 -1.98
C PRO A 55 -4.34 -17.04 -1.10
N VAL A 56 -5.45 -16.82 -0.39
CA VAL A 56 -5.62 -15.67 0.51
C VAL A 56 -4.99 -15.95 1.87
N GLN A 57 -5.12 -17.18 2.37
CA GLN A 57 -4.48 -17.59 3.62
C GLN A 57 -2.95 -17.54 3.52
N ASN A 58 -2.40 -18.01 2.40
CA ASN A 58 -0.96 -18.04 2.15
C ASN A 58 -0.55 -16.93 1.17
N PHE A 59 -0.93 -15.68 1.48
CA PHE A 59 -0.71 -14.52 0.61
C PHE A 59 0.77 -14.31 0.24
N GLN A 60 1.69 -14.53 1.17
CA GLN A 60 3.12 -14.30 0.90
C GLN A 60 3.67 -15.27 -0.15
N GLU A 61 3.24 -16.53 -0.09
CA GLU A 61 3.63 -17.62 -0.98
C GLU A 61 3.02 -17.42 -2.36
N THR A 62 1.72 -17.07 -2.41
CA THR A 62 1.05 -16.80 -3.68
C THR A 62 1.60 -15.55 -4.36
N TYR A 63 1.85 -14.49 -3.61
CA TYR A 63 2.51 -13.29 -4.13
C TYR A 63 3.92 -13.60 -4.67
N ALA A 64 4.72 -14.37 -3.92
CA ALA A 64 6.06 -14.76 -4.36
C ALA A 64 6.03 -15.59 -5.65
N LEU A 65 5.08 -16.53 -5.79
CA LEU A 65 4.90 -17.33 -7.01
C LEU A 65 4.46 -16.48 -8.21
N VAL A 66 3.48 -15.59 -8.01
CA VAL A 66 2.99 -14.68 -9.05
C VAL A 66 4.12 -13.74 -9.50
N LYS A 67 4.86 -13.15 -8.54
CA LYS A 67 6.03 -12.32 -8.81
C LYS A 67 7.09 -13.11 -9.58
N LEU A 68 7.37 -14.35 -9.21
CA LEU A 68 8.33 -15.22 -9.92
C LEU A 68 7.91 -15.50 -11.35
N ALA A 69 6.63 -15.78 -11.61
CA ALA A 69 6.13 -15.97 -12.96
C ALA A 69 6.29 -14.72 -13.83
N ILE A 70 5.93 -13.55 -13.29
CA ILE A 70 6.03 -12.27 -14.01
C ILE A 70 7.49 -11.90 -14.27
N GLU A 71 8.35 -11.94 -13.25
CA GLU A 71 9.76 -11.55 -13.40
C GLU A 71 10.51 -12.52 -14.32
N ARG A 72 10.17 -13.81 -14.29
CA ARG A 72 10.72 -14.80 -15.24
C ARG A 72 10.33 -14.45 -16.67
N TYR A 73 9.08 -14.05 -16.89
CA TYR A 73 8.62 -13.62 -18.20
C TYR A 73 9.36 -12.35 -18.67
N CYS A 74 9.49 -11.34 -17.81
CA CYS A 74 10.20 -10.11 -18.12
C CYS A 74 11.68 -10.35 -18.46
N LEU A 75 12.40 -11.13 -17.64
CA LEU A 75 13.81 -11.44 -17.87
C LEU A 75 14.04 -12.28 -19.13
N ALA A 76 13.12 -13.18 -19.48
CA ALA A 76 13.25 -14.02 -20.67
C ALA A 76 13.07 -13.24 -21.99
N HIS A 77 12.28 -12.17 -21.98
CA HIS A 77 11.92 -11.41 -23.18
C HIS A 77 12.61 -10.06 -23.32
N TYR A 78 13.00 -9.43 -22.22
CA TYR A 78 13.50 -8.04 -22.19
C TYR A 78 14.80 -7.88 -21.41
N ASP A 79 15.38 -8.95 -20.85
CA ASP A 79 16.59 -8.90 -20.01
C ASP A 79 16.51 -7.90 -18.84
N CYS A 80 15.29 -7.65 -18.35
CA CYS A 80 14.99 -6.74 -17.25
C CYS A 80 13.87 -7.29 -16.36
N LEU A 81 13.76 -6.78 -15.13
CA LEU A 81 12.61 -7.01 -14.26
C LEU A 81 11.41 -6.16 -14.69
N LEU A 82 10.23 -6.45 -14.16
CA LEU A 82 9.00 -5.72 -14.41
C LEU A 82 9.18 -4.22 -14.15
N VAL A 83 9.67 -3.86 -12.96
CA VAL A 83 9.84 -2.45 -12.54
C VAL A 83 10.96 -1.79 -13.31
N GLU A 84 12.06 -2.50 -13.58
CA GLU A 84 13.15 -2.01 -14.43
C GLU A 84 12.64 -1.65 -15.84
N ARG A 85 11.72 -2.46 -16.39
CA ARG A 85 11.06 -2.17 -17.66
C ARG A 85 10.22 -0.89 -17.64
N PHE A 86 9.60 -0.55 -16.50
CA PHE A 86 8.87 0.72 -16.34
C PHE A 86 9.79 1.94 -16.38
N TYR A 87 11.02 1.81 -15.88
CA TYR A 87 12.03 2.88 -15.89
C TYR A 87 12.97 2.85 -17.10
N GLY A 88 12.76 1.94 -18.06
CA GLY A 88 13.62 1.85 -19.25
C GLY A 88 15.01 1.30 -18.97
N ILE A 89 15.17 0.50 -17.91
CA ILE A 89 16.44 -0.08 -17.46
C ILE A 89 16.48 -1.56 -17.84
N LYS A 90 17.67 -2.04 -18.24
CA LYS A 90 17.97 -3.45 -18.47
C LYS A 90 19.20 -3.90 -17.69
N ARG A 91 19.31 -5.22 -17.49
CA ARG A 91 20.50 -5.84 -16.91
C ARG A 91 21.45 -6.24 -18.03
N MET A 92 22.75 -6.14 -17.79
CA MET A 92 23.80 -6.61 -18.69
C MET A 92 24.90 -7.31 -17.91
N GLU A 93 25.54 -8.30 -18.52
CA GLU A 93 26.71 -8.95 -17.95
C GLU A 93 27.97 -8.13 -18.27
N MET A 94 28.76 -7.85 -17.25
CA MET A 94 30.05 -7.19 -17.40
C MET A 94 31.14 -8.25 -17.57
N ARG A 95 31.74 -8.29 -18.77
CA ARG A 95 32.91 -9.13 -19.05
C ARG A 95 34.17 -8.57 -18.38
N PRO A 96 35.21 -9.40 -18.18
CA PRO A 96 36.50 -8.94 -17.65
C PRO A 96 37.09 -7.78 -18.48
N ASP A 97 36.82 -7.76 -19.79
CA ASP A 97 37.26 -6.70 -20.72
C ASP A 97 36.42 -5.41 -20.60
N LYS A 98 35.61 -5.27 -19.54
CA LYS A 98 34.63 -4.19 -19.33
C LYS A 98 33.60 -4.04 -20.46
N SER A 99 33.51 -5.01 -21.36
CA SER A 99 32.48 -5.05 -22.41
C SER A 99 31.15 -5.53 -21.85
N LEU A 100 30.06 -4.94 -22.36
CA LEU A 100 28.69 -5.27 -21.96
C LEU A 100 28.14 -6.36 -22.88
N ALA A 101 27.70 -7.46 -22.29
CA ALA A 101 27.12 -8.60 -23.00
C ALA A 101 25.65 -8.83 -22.56
N PRO A 102 24.81 -9.41 -23.44
CA PRO A 102 23.46 -9.83 -23.07
C PRO A 102 23.50 -10.93 -22.00
N LEU A 103 22.41 -11.08 -21.23
CA LEU A 103 22.36 -12.05 -20.13
C LEU A 103 22.37 -13.49 -20.64
N SER A 104 23.23 -14.30 -20.01
CA SER A 104 23.20 -15.76 -20.10
C SER A 104 22.01 -16.34 -19.32
N GLU A 105 21.48 -17.48 -19.75
CA GLU A 105 20.40 -18.18 -19.05
C GLU A 105 20.76 -18.54 -17.60
N ALA A 106 22.03 -18.83 -17.33
CA ALA A 106 22.49 -19.08 -15.97
C ALA A 106 22.39 -17.81 -15.10
N SER A 107 22.74 -16.65 -15.65
CA SER A 107 22.63 -15.37 -14.96
C SER A 107 21.19 -14.92 -14.80
N ARG A 108 20.31 -15.20 -15.76
CA ARG A 108 18.85 -14.98 -15.61
C ARG A 108 18.29 -15.78 -14.43
N ARG A 109 18.66 -17.06 -14.30
CA ARG A 109 18.23 -17.92 -13.16
C ARG A 109 18.79 -17.43 -11.82
N ARG A 110 20.07 -17.06 -11.77
CA ARG A 110 20.68 -16.48 -10.56
C ARG A 110 20.01 -15.16 -10.19
N SER A 111 19.79 -14.27 -11.16
CA SER A 111 19.09 -13.00 -10.99
C SER A 111 17.71 -13.18 -10.36
N LEU A 112 16.92 -14.16 -10.84
CA LEU A 112 15.62 -14.51 -10.23
C LEU A 112 15.77 -15.00 -8.78
N LEU A 113 16.72 -15.90 -8.53
CA LEU A 113 16.94 -16.47 -7.20
C LEU A 113 17.32 -15.39 -6.18
N TRP A 114 18.22 -14.47 -6.54
CA TRP A 114 18.61 -13.36 -5.66
C TRP A 114 17.49 -12.33 -5.49
N GLN A 115 16.78 -11.98 -6.56
CA GLN A 115 15.75 -10.93 -6.52
C GLN A 115 14.45 -11.36 -5.80
N ILE A 116 14.13 -12.66 -5.79
CA ILE A 116 12.88 -13.16 -5.22
C ILE A 116 13.15 -14.01 -3.98
N GLY A 117 14.14 -14.90 -4.05
CA GLY A 117 14.47 -15.81 -2.96
C GLY A 117 15.01 -15.09 -1.73
N VAL A 118 15.95 -14.15 -1.89
CA VAL A 118 16.52 -13.43 -0.74
C VAL A 118 15.51 -12.55 -0.02
N PRO A 119 14.72 -11.67 -0.68
CA PRO A 119 13.73 -10.89 0.05
C PRO A 119 12.61 -11.74 0.65
N TYR A 120 12.29 -12.89 0.06
CA TYR A 120 11.36 -13.86 0.66
C TYR A 120 11.93 -14.50 1.93
N LEU A 121 13.18 -14.98 1.89
CA LEU A 121 13.84 -15.54 3.07
C LEU A 121 14.01 -14.48 4.16
N LYS A 122 14.37 -13.25 3.79
CA LYS A 122 14.47 -12.11 4.69
C LYS A 122 13.13 -11.83 5.36
N SER A 123 12.04 -11.72 4.61
CA SER A 123 10.71 -11.44 5.19
C SER A 123 10.22 -12.55 6.12
N LYS A 124 10.56 -13.82 5.85
CA LYS A 124 10.31 -14.93 6.78
C LYS A 124 11.17 -14.84 8.04
N ALA A 125 12.43 -14.45 7.92
CA ALA A 125 13.31 -14.23 9.06
C ALA A 125 12.85 -13.04 9.93
N ASP A 126 12.45 -11.92 9.31
CA ASP A 126 11.88 -10.74 9.97
C ASP A 126 10.61 -11.13 10.75
N ALA A 127 9.69 -11.86 10.09
CA ALA A 127 8.45 -12.32 10.72
C ALA A 127 8.71 -13.30 11.89
N TYR A 128 9.70 -14.18 11.74
CA TYR A 128 10.11 -15.09 12.80
C TYR A 128 10.71 -14.33 13.99
N TYR A 129 11.60 -13.38 13.75
CA TYR A 129 12.18 -12.52 14.78
C TYR A 129 11.11 -11.75 15.55
N GLN A 130 10.16 -11.13 14.86
CA GLN A 130 9.03 -10.43 15.49
C GLN A 130 8.15 -11.37 16.31
N SER A 131 7.93 -12.60 15.86
CA SER A 131 7.14 -13.59 16.62
C SER A 131 7.81 -14.01 17.93
N LEU A 132 9.14 -14.06 17.97
CA LEU A 132 9.90 -14.34 19.18
C LEU A 132 9.83 -13.16 20.16
N LEU A 133 10.02 -11.93 19.67
CA LEU A 133 9.87 -10.73 20.50
C LEU A 133 8.46 -10.59 21.09
N ALA A 134 7.43 -10.93 20.31
CA ALA A 134 6.04 -10.88 20.77
C ALA A 134 5.73 -11.97 21.82
N ALA A 135 6.39 -13.13 21.75
CA ALA A 135 6.22 -14.21 22.72
C ALA A 135 6.87 -13.88 24.09
N ASP A 136 7.95 -13.09 24.09
CA ASP A 136 8.66 -12.69 25.30
C ASP A 136 8.11 -11.38 25.92
N ALA A 137 7.18 -10.70 25.23
CA ALA A 137 6.56 -9.48 25.73
C ALA A 137 5.61 -9.76 26.92
N PRO A 138 5.72 -9.03 28.06
CA PRO A 138 4.82 -9.21 29.19
C PRO A 138 3.37 -8.85 28.80
N PRO A 139 2.35 -9.56 29.32
CA PRO A 139 0.96 -9.34 28.97
C PRO A 139 0.50 -7.99 29.53
N THR A 140 0.65 -6.93 28.73
CA THR A 140 0.36 -5.54 29.14
C THR A 140 -0.85 -4.94 28.42
N ALA A 141 -1.75 -5.77 27.85
CA ALA A 141 -3.01 -5.29 27.29
C ALA A 141 -4.18 -6.26 27.62
N PRO A 142 -5.34 -5.75 28.05
CA PRO A 142 -6.51 -6.57 28.35
C PRO A 142 -7.02 -7.22 27.07
N ALA A 143 -7.10 -8.55 27.07
CA ALA A 143 -7.70 -9.31 26.00
C ALA A 143 -9.19 -8.91 25.83
N PRO A 144 -9.70 -8.77 24.59
CA PRO A 144 -11.13 -8.61 24.37
C PRO A 144 -11.90 -9.84 24.88
N PRO A 145 -13.13 -9.69 25.38
CA PRO A 145 -13.90 -10.79 25.93
C PRO A 145 -14.22 -11.81 24.83
N SER A 146 -13.56 -12.96 24.89
CA SER A 146 -13.90 -14.12 24.08
C SER A 146 -15.27 -14.67 24.50
N SER A 147 -16.17 -14.79 23.54
CA SER A 147 -17.47 -15.44 23.65
C SER A 147 -17.37 -16.86 24.22
N PRO A 148 -18.31 -17.30 25.08
CA PRO A 148 -18.32 -18.64 25.64
C PRO A 148 -19.00 -19.57 24.64
N THR A 149 -18.22 -20.36 23.90
CA THR A 149 -18.81 -21.48 23.16
C THR A 149 -17.92 -22.71 23.16
N SER A 150 -18.59 -23.83 23.47
CA SER A 150 -18.22 -25.23 23.24
C SER A 150 -17.25 -25.91 24.22
N SER A 151 -17.87 -26.62 25.17
CA SER A 151 -17.67 -28.05 25.43
C SER A 151 -16.24 -28.56 25.46
N SER A 152 -15.77 -28.77 26.68
CA SER A 152 -14.71 -29.71 27.05
C SER A 152 -14.97 -31.10 26.44
N SER A 153 -14.23 -31.43 25.40
CA SER A 153 -13.90 -32.81 25.03
C SER A 153 -12.42 -33.03 25.38
N PRO A 154 -12.04 -34.19 25.96
CA PRO A 154 -10.63 -34.46 26.23
C PRO A 154 -9.88 -34.56 24.89
N PRO A 155 -8.69 -33.94 24.77
CA PRO A 155 -7.90 -34.01 23.54
C PRO A 155 -7.51 -35.47 23.25
N ALA A 156 -7.63 -35.88 21.99
CA ALA A 156 -7.12 -37.17 21.51
C ALA A 156 -5.63 -37.32 21.87
N PRO A 157 -5.15 -38.54 22.20
CA PRO A 157 -3.75 -38.74 22.55
C PRO A 157 -2.86 -38.28 21.40
N PRO A 158 -1.87 -37.40 21.65
CA PRO A 158 -1.00 -36.88 20.59
C PRO A 158 -0.29 -38.05 19.91
N SER A 159 -0.20 -37.99 18.58
CA SER A 159 0.56 -38.97 17.80
C SER A 159 1.99 -39.09 18.37
N ARG A 160 2.61 -40.29 18.30
CA ARG A 160 3.99 -40.51 18.77
C ARG A 160 4.99 -39.52 18.16
N LEU A 161 4.69 -39.06 16.94
CA LEU A 161 5.45 -38.03 16.26
C LEU A 161 5.31 -36.68 16.96
N GLU A 162 4.10 -36.24 17.30
CA GLU A 162 3.87 -34.99 18.02
C GLU A 162 4.50 -34.96 19.41
N THR A 163 4.44 -36.07 20.15
CA THR A 163 5.13 -36.16 21.45
C THR A 163 6.64 -36.10 21.28
N PHE A 164 7.19 -36.77 20.28
CA PHE A 164 8.62 -36.66 19.93
C PHE A 164 9.01 -35.23 19.55
N TRP A 165 8.25 -34.54 18.68
CA TRP A 165 8.50 -33.14 18.33
C TRP A 165 8.37 -32.19 19.52
N ARG A 166 7.44 -32.45 20.47
CA ARG A 166 7.32 -31.67 21.71
C ARG A 166 8.53 -31.83 22.62
N HIS A 167 9.01 -33.06 22.83
CA HIS A 167 10.22 -33.32 23.61
C HIS A 167 11.46 -32.74 22.91
N TRP A 168 11.54 -32.86 21.59
CA TRP A 168 12.64 -32.30 20.80
C TRP A 168 12.66 -30.76 20.83
N ARG A 169 11.50 -30.11 20.81
CA ARG A 169 11.34 -28.65 20.91
C ARG A 169 11.66 -28.11 22.30
N HIS A 170 11.67 -28.96 23.34
CA HIS A 170 11.97 -28.60 24.73
C HIS A 170 13.41 -28.94 25.16
N LEU A 171 14.25 -29.46 24.25
CA LEU A 171 15.69 -29.54 24.47
C LEU A 171 16.24 -28.11 24.64
N ARG A 172 17.01 -27.88 25.72
CA ARG A 172 17.62 -26.57 26.06
C ARG A 172 18.36 -25.91 24.88
N VAL A 173 18.92 -26.74 24.00
CA VAL A 173 19.58 -26.34 22.76
C VAL A 173 18.69 -25.45 21.88
N TRP A 174 17.39 -25.72 21.76
CA TRP A 174 16.48 -24.91 20.93
C TRP A 174 16.14 -23.56 21.55
N THR A 175 16.02 -23.50 22.88
CA THR A 175 15.84 -22.23 23.60
C THR A 175 17.10 -21.36 23.51
N ASP A 176 18.28 -21.97 23.60
CA ASP A 176 19.55 -21.25 23.47
C ASP A 176 19.77 -20.76 22.03
N MET A 177 19.42 -21.57 21.01
CA MET A 177 19.45 -21.16 19.61
C MET A 177 18.50 -19.99 19.31
N LYS A 178 17.30 -19.98 19.91
CA LYS A 178 16.35 -18.87 19.76
C LYS A 178 16.88 -17.58 20.36
N ARG A 179 17.43 -17.64 21.58
CA ARG A 179 18.06 -16.48 22.23
C ARG A 179 19.21 -15.93 21.40
N PHE A 180 20.11 -16.82 20.98
CA PHE A 180 21.22 -16.46 20.09
C PHE A 180 20.73 -15.82 18.79
N PHE A 181 19.67 -16.35 18.18
CA PHE A 181 19.07 -15.73 17.00
C PHE A 181 18.54 -14.32 17.28
N VAL A 182 17.83 -14.10 18.40
CA VAL A 182 17.33 -12.78 18.78
C VAL A 182 18.47 -11.78 19.02
N ASP A 183 19.59 -12.22 19.60
CA ASP A 183 20.75 -11.35 19.86
C ASP A 183 21.53 -11.02 18.58
N VAL A 184 21.71 -11.99 17.68
CA VAL A 184 22.53 -11.85 16.46
C VAL A 184 21.77 -11.22 15.30
N TYR A 185 20.47 -11.48 15.19
CA TYR A 185 19.66 -11.02 14.06
C TYR A 185 19.70 -9.51 13.82
N PRO A 186 19.62 -8.63 14.83
CA PRO A 186 19.72 -7.18 14.63
C PRO A 186 21.06 -6.76 14.01
N ALA A 187 22.17 -7.36 14.43
CA ALA A 187 23.49 -7.09 13.86
C ALA A 187 23.59 -7.58 12.41
N VAL A 188 23.05 -8.75 12.10
CA VAL A 188 22.98 -9.28 10.73
C VAL A 188 22.10 -8.40 9.84
N HIS A 189 20.93 -7.98 10.33
CA HIS A 189 20.02 -7.09 9.61
C HIS A 189 20.67 -5.71 9.37
N PHE A 190 21.34 -5.15 10.37
CA PHE A 190 22.11 -3.91 10.24
C PHE A 190 23.25 -4.05 9.21
N GLY A 191 24.01 -5.13 9.26
CA GLY A 191 25.07 -5.41 8.29
C GLY A 191 24.52 -5.57 6.88
N TYR A 192 23.39 -6.28 6.71
CA TYR A 192 22.69 -6.41 5.44
C TYR A 192 22.33 -5.04 4.87
N GLU A 193 21.57 -4.22 5.59
CA GLU A 193 21.15 -2.89 5.11
C GLU A 193 22.34 -1.94 4.90
N GLY A 194 23.34 -2.01 5.78
CA GLY A 194 24.59 -1.26 5.67
C GLY A 194 25.35 -1.57 4.39
N THR A 195 25.37 -2.84 3.93
CA THR A 195 25.99 -3.17 2.65
C THR A 195 25.24 -2.53 1.48
N PHE A 196 23.91 -2.56 1.46
CA PHE A 196 23.12 -1.91 0.40
C PHE A 196 23.38 -0.41 0.35
N LEU A 197 23.32 0.27 1.50
CA LEU A 197 23.62 1.69 1.60
C LEU A 197 25.04 2.02 1.10
N LEU A 198 26.03 1.20 1.48
CA LEU A 198 27.42 1.39 1.06
C LEU A 198 27.55 1.29 -0.47
N TYR A 199 26.93 0.30 -1.11
CA TYR A 199 26.96 0.17 -2.57
C TYR A 199 26.25 1.33 -3.28
N GLN A 200 25.10 1.78 -2.75
CA GLN A 200 24.39 2.94 -3.29
C GLN A 200 25.25 4.21 -3.19
N TRP A 201 25.93 4.40 -2.06
CA TRP A 201 26.86 5.50 -1.86
C TRP A 201 28.07 5.41 -2.80
N MET A 202 28.71 4.24 -2.91
CA MET A 202 29.83 4.03 -3.85
C MET A 202 29.43 4.24 -5.31
N TYR A 203 28.21 3.84 -5.69
CA TYR A 203 27.66 4.07 -7.03
C TYR A 203 27.43 5.58 -7.29
N LEU A 204 26.97 6.33 -6.28
CA LEU A 204 26.77 7.79 -6.37
C LEU A 204 28.07 8.55 -6.67
N PHE A 205 29.19 8.14 -6.08
CA PHE A 205 30.51 8.74 -6.33
C PHE A 205 31.23 8.16 -7.56
N GLY A 206 30.61 7.22 -8.29
CA GLY A 206 31.22 6.59 -9.46
C GLY A 206 32.36 5.61 -9.17
N TYR A 207 32.56 5.21 -7.91
CA TYR A 207 33.60 4.23 -7.55
C TYR A 207 33.28 2.82 -8.05
N THR A 208 31.99 2.46 -8.12
CA THR A 208 31.54 1.14 -8.57
C THR A 208 30.40 1.25 -9.58
N PRO A 209 30.40 0.46 -10.67
CA PRO A 209 29.27 0.40 -11.60
C PRO A 209 28.10 -0.45 -11.08
N HIS A 210 28.22 -1.05 -9.90
CA HIS A 210 27.20 -1.93 -9.31
C HIS A 210 26.40 -1.19 -8.24
N PHE A 211 25.07 -1.10 -8.42
CA PHE A 211 24.17 -0.41 -7.48
C PHE A 211 23.85 -1.22 -6.21
N THR A 212 23.81 -2.55 -6.30
CA THR A 212 23.53 -3.44 -5.16
C THR A 212 24.64 -4.47 -4.97
N PRO A 213 24.86 -4.97 -3.74
CA PRO A 213 25.82 -6.04 -3.48
C PRO A 213 25.52 -7.30 -4.32
N PHE A 214 24.24 -7.59 -4.58
CA PHE A 214 23.84 -8.74 -5.39
C PHE A 214 24.25 -8.62 -6.85
N LEU A 215 24.16 -7.42 -7.43
CA LEU A 215 24.60 -7.18 -8.81
C LEU A 215 26.11 -7.38 -8.94
N ARG A 216 26.89 -6.93 -7.96
CA ARG A 216 28.34 -7.22 -7.93
C ARG A 216 28.63 -8.71 -7.81
N ALA A 217 27.93 -9.41 -6.92
CA ALA A 217 28.10 -10.87 -6.76
C ALA A 217 27.80 -11.64 -8.06
N MET A 218 26.84 -11.15 -8.86
CA MET A 218 26.47 -11.75 -10.15
C MET A 218 27.27 -11.20 -11.35
N LYS A 219 28.12 -10.18 -11.15
CA LYS A 219 28.80 -9.41 -12.22
C LYS A 219 27.82 -8.79 -13.23
N LEU A 220 26.67 -8.35 -12.73
CA LEU A 220 25.64 -7.67 -13.50
C LEU A 220 25.72 -6.16 -13.30
N VAL A 221 25.40 -5.40 -14.34
CA VAL A 221 25.34 -3.94 -14.32
C VAL A 221 24.02 -3.50 -14.94
N PHE A 222 23.51 -2.35 -14.48
CA PHE A 222 22.34 -1.72 -15.09
C PHE A 222 22.76 -0.86 -16.28
N ALA A 223 21.99 -0.95 -17.35
CA ALA A 223 22.16 -0.10 -18.52
C ALA A 223 20.79 0.42 -18.99
N ARG A 224 20.76 1.60 -19.60
CA ARG A 224 19.54 2.11 -20.23
C ARG A 224 19.20 1.30 -21.50
N ILE A 225 17.92 1.14 -21.77
CA ILE A 225 17.44 0.51 -23.00
C ILE A 225 17.70 1.46 -24.16
N THR A 226 18.46 1.03 -25.17
CA THR A 226 18.73 1.82 -26.38
C THR A 226 17.71 1.50 -27.48
N PRO A 227 17.52 2.40 -28.48
CA PRO A 227 16.62 2.13 -29.61
C PRO A 227 16.98 0.85 -30.37
N LYS A 228 18.27 0.53 -30.46
CA LYS A 228 18.77 -0.73 -31.06
C LYS A 228 18.24 -1.95 -30.30
N ASP A 229 18.19 -1.89 -28.97
CA ASP A 229 17.64 -2.97 -28.16
C ASP A 229 16.14 -3.13 -28.35
N ILE A 230 15.39 -2.03 -28.42
CA ILE A 230 13.94 -2.05 -28.63
C ILE A 230 13.61 -2.80 -29.92
N THR A 231 14.30 -2.44 -31.02
CA THR A 231 14.09 -3.13 -32.31
C THR A 231 14.50 -4.60 -32.27
N ALA A 232 15.56 -4.96 -31.53
CA ALA A 232 15.98 -6.34 -31.35
C ALA A 232 14.94 -7.17 -30.58
N PHE A 233 14.43 -6.62 -29.46
CA PHE A 233 13.38 -7.25 -28.66
C PHE A 233 12.07 -7.39 -29.44
N ASP A 234 11.68 -6.37 -30.19
CA ASP A 234 10.49 -6.42 -31.05
C ASP A 234 10.60 -7.51 -32.11
N LYS A 235 11.77 -7.62 -32.76
CA LYS A 235 12.03 -8.66 -33.76
C LYS A 235 11.96 -10.06 -33.15
N GLN A 236 12.56 -10.26 -31.96
CA GLN A 236 12.51 -11.53 -31.24
C GLN A 236 11.07 -11.88 -30.83
N ARG A 237 10.32 -10.91 -30.33
CA ARG A 237 8.92 -11.05 -29.92
C ARG A 237 8.01 -11.43 -31.09
N LEU A 238 8.13 -10.75 -32.23
CA LEU A 238 7.36 -11.06 -33.44
C LEU A 238 7.67 -12.46 -33.98
N ARG A 239 8.95 -12.87 -33.95
CA ARG A 239 9.34 -14.25 -34.32
C ARG A 239 8.71 -15.29 -33.41
N HIS A 240 8.72 -15.07 -32.10
CA HIS A 240 8.10 -16.00 -31.16
C HIS A 240 6.59 -16.12 -31.39
N ARG A 241 5.89 -14.99 -31.52
CA ARG A 241 4.43 -14.96 -31.78
C ARG A 241 4.05 -15.62 -33.09
N THR A 242 4.79 -15.34 -34.16
CA THR A 242 4.54 -15.97 -35.46
C THR A 242 4.77 -17.47 -35.41
N ASN A 243 5.78 -17.95 -34.69
CA ASN A 243 6.00 -19.39 -34.48
C ASN A 243 4.86 -20.05 -33.70
N VAL A 244 4.38 -19.43 -32.62
CA VAL A 244 3.23 -19.94 -31.86
C VAL A 244 1.96 -19.97 -32.72
N LEU A 245 1.69 -18.92 -33.49
CA LEU A 245 0.52 -18.86 -34.38
C LEU A 245 0.59 -19.87 -35.53
N LYS A 246 1.79 -20.17 -36.04
CA LYS A 246 2.00 -21.20 -37.07
C LYS A 246 1.70 -22.61 -36.55
N GLN A 247 1.96 -22.88 -35.27
CA GLN A 247 1.66 -24.18 -34.64
C GLN A 247 0.15 -24.41 -34.43
N LEU A 248 -0.69 -23.40 -34.61
CA LEU A 248 -2.15 -23.48 -34.43
C LEU A 248 -2.85 -23.59 -35.79
N PRO A 249 -3.40 -24.75 -36.20
CA PRO A 249 -4.08 -24.88 -37.48
C PRO A 249 -5.41 -24.12 -37.52
N THR A 250 -5.75 -23.54 -38.67
CA THR A 250 -6.90 -22.63 -38.90
C THR A 250 -8.25 -23.32 -38.98
N ASN A 251 -8.30 -24.65 -39.04
CA ASN A 251 -9.47 -25.41 -39.43
C ASN A 251 -10.52 -25.62 -38.30
N SER A 252 -10.18 -25.33 -37.05
CA SER A 252 -11.07 -25.58 -35.89
C SER A 252 -11.46 -24.29 -35.17
N THR A 253 -12.74 -24.19 -34.77
CA THR A 253 -13.29 -23.09 -33.95
C THR A 253 -12.56 -22.98 -32.59
N TRP A 254 -12.15 -24.11 -32.01
CA TRP A 254 -11.35 -24.11 -30.78
C TRP A 254 -9.97 -23.45 -30.97
N ASN A 255 -9.33 -23.69 -32.11
CA ASN A 255 -8.07 -23.01 -32.44
C ASN A 255 -8.28 -21.52 -32.74
N ALA A 256 -9.44 -21.13 -33.25
CA ALA A 256 -9.81 -19.72 -33.41
C ALA A 256 -9.92 -19.02 -32.03
N VAL A 257 -10.61 -19.64 -31.07
CA VAL A 257 -10.69 -19.13 -29.69
C VAL A 257 -9.30 -19.07 -29.04
N ARG A 258 -8.48 -20.11 -29.16
CA ARG A 258 -7.12 -20.14 -28.61
C ARG A 258 -6.22 -19.06 -29.22
N ARG A 259 -6.32 -18.80 -30.54
CA ARG A 259 -5.61 -17.68 -31.18
C ARG A 259 -6.11 -16.33 -30.66
N TRP A 260 -7.42 -16.15 -30.52
CA TRP A 260 -7.97 -14.92 -29.97
C TRP A 260 -7.45 -14.70 -28.54
N LEU A 261 -7.44 -15.74 -27.70
CA LEU A 261 -6.92 -15.66 -26.35
C LEU A 261 -5.43 -15.31 -26.30
N TYR A 262 -4.59 -15.94 -27.14
CA TYR A 262 -3.18 -15.58 -27.23
C TYR A 262 -2.98 -14.14 -27.70
N LYS A 263 -3.70 -13.71 -28.74
CA LYS A 263 -3.64 -12.33 -29.23
C LYS A 263 -4.08 -11.34 -28.15
N ALA A 264 -5.20 -11.60 -27.48
CA ALA A 264 -5.69 -10.78 -26.38
C ALA A 264 -4.65 -10.68 -25.26
N THR A 265 -4.10 -11.83 -24.84
CA THR A 265 -3.05 -11.87 -23.80
C THR A 265 -1.82 -11.06 -24.20
N TRP A 266 -1.35 -11.22 -25.45
CA TRP A 266 -0.20 -10.48 -25.96
C TRP A 266 -0.44 -8.98 -26.04
N VAL A 267 -1.63 -8.56 -26.48
CA VAL A 267 -2.05 -7.16 -26.49
C VAL A 267 -2.07 -6.61 -25.07
N THR A 268 -2.68 -7.30 -24.12
CA THR A 268 -2.71 -6.88 -22.71
C THR A 268 -1.31 -6.71 -22.13
N ILE A 269 -0.38 -7.63 -22.42
CA ILE A 269 1.00 -7.54 -21.94
C ILE A 269 1.75 -6.36 -22.59
N ASP A 270 1.57 -6.14 -23.88
CA ASP A 270 2.24 -5.06 -24.63
C ASP A 270 1.78 -3.68 -24.15
N TYR A 271 0.48 -3.53 -23.91
CA TYR A 271 -0.13 -2.27 -23.46
C TYR A 271 -0.27 -2.16 -21.94
N SER A 272 0.29 -3.10 -21.18
CA SER A 272 0.22 -3.11 -19.70
C SER A 272 0.62 -1.77 -19.07
N GLN A 273 1.67 -1.11 -19.58
CA GLN A 273 2.10 0.20 -19.07
C GLN A 273 1.04 1.28 -19.31
N THR A 274 0.50 1.35 -20.52
CA THR A 274 -0.56 2.32 -20.87
C THR A 274 -1.83 2.06 -20.08
N ILE A 275 -2.20 0.79 -19.89
CA ILE A 275 -3.36 0.40 -19.09
C ILE A 275 -3.18 0.83 -17.63
N VAL A 276 -1.99 0.62 -17.05
CA VAL A 276 -1.71 1.04 -15.67
C VAL A 276 -1.77 2.56 -15.52
N VAL A 277 -1.15 3.32 -16.43
CA VAL A 277 -1.20 4.79 -16.39
C VAL A 277 -2.64 5.28 -16.52
N LEU A 278 -3.40 4.74 -17.48
CA LEU A 278 -4.81 5.07 -17.66
C LEU A 278 -5.66 4.70 -16.44
N ALA A 279 -5.37 3.57 -15.80
CA ALA A 279 -6.06 3.14 -14.58
C ALA A 279 -5.75 4.06 -13.39
N ILE A 280 -4.51 4.52 -13.23
CA ILE A 280 -4.14 5.48 -12.18
C ILE A 280 -4.87 6.81 -12.40
N VAL A 281 -4.86 7.33 -13.64
CA VAL A 281 -5.55 8.58 -14.00
C VAL A 281 -7.06 8.42 -13.79
N GLY A 282 -7.65 7.31 -14.27
CA GLY A 282 -9.07 7.01 -14.10
C GLY A 282 -9.47 6.85 -12.64
N PHE A 283 -8.64 6.18 -11.83
CA PHE A 283 -8.87 6.06 -10.38
C PHE A 283 -8.80 7.43 -9.70
N LYS A 284 -7.80 8.26 -10.02
CA LYS A 284 -7.69 9.62 -9.46
C LYS A 284 -8.85 10.50 -9.88
N PHE A 285 -9.32 10.36 -11.10
CA PHE A 285 -10.52 11.02 -11.59
C PHE A 285 -11.77 10.56 -10.83
N MET A 286 -11.90 9.26 -10.58
CA MET A 286 -13.00 8.71 -9.77
C MET A 286 -12.94 9.17 -8.31
N GLU A 287 -11.76 9.20 -7.71
CA GLU A 287 -11.53 9.73 -6.35
C GLU A 287 -11.96 11.20 -6.28
N TRP A 288 -11.54 12.01 -7.26
CA TRP A 288 -11.95 13.40 -7.38
C TRP A 288 -13.48 13.53 -7.53
N LEU A 289 -14.11 12.79 -8.44
CA LEU A 289 -15.58 12.78 -8.61
C LEU A 289 -16.33 12.40 -7.32
N HIS A 290 -15.80 11.43 -6.56
CA HIS A 290 -16.41 11.02 -5.29
C HIS A 290 -16.11 12.00 -4.14
N SER A 291 -15.03 12.78 -4.23
CA SER A 291 -14.69 13.78 -3.23
C SER A 291 -15.62 15.00 -3.26
N ASP A 292 -16.05 15.43 -4.46
CA ASP A 292 -17.05 16.51 -4.61
C ASP A 292 -18.45 16.08 -4.11
N LEU A 293 -18.76 14.79 -4.22
CA LEU A 293 -20.03 14.22 -3.74
C LEU A 293 -20.06 14.01 -2.21
N ASN A 294 -18.91 14.03 -1.52
CA ASN A 294 -18.81 13.83 -0.06
C ASN A 294 -17.89 14.86 0.65
N PRO A 295 -18.19 16.17 0.63
CA PRO A 295 -17.36 17.19 1.29
C PRO A 295 -17.23 16.98 2.81
N ARG A 296 -18.20 16.30 3.43
CA ARG A 296 -18.26 16.10 4.89
C ARG A 296 -17.24 15.09 5.44
N ARG A 297 -16.56 14.31 4.60
CA ARG A 297 -15.59 13.31 5.06
C ARG A 297 -14.15 13.84 5.17
N ASN A 298 -13.85 14.96 4.51
CA ASN A 298 -12.52 15.60 4.54
C ASN A 298 -12.48 16.90 5.36
N GLY A 299 -13.61 17.37 5.90
CA GLY A 299 -13.70 18.61 6.68
C GLY A 299 -13.40 18.50 8.19
N ALA A 300 -13.15 17.29 8.70
CA ALA A 300 -12.79 17.05 10.10
C ALA A 300 -11.49 16.24 10.18
N GLY A 301 -10.37 16.87 9.82
CA GLY A 301 -9.04 16.27 9.91
C GLY A 301 -8.16 16.75 8.77
N GLY A 302 -7.42 17.84 9.01
CA GLY A 302 -6.60 18.52 8.01
C GLY A 302 -5.59 17.62 7.30
N SER A 303 -5.48 17.89 6.00
CA SER A 303 -4.28 17.95 5.16
C SER A 303 -2.96 17.48 5.78
N GLY A 304 -2.41 16.40 5.24
CA GLY A 304 -1.05 15.95 5.53
C GLY A 304 -0.66 14.71 4.73
N ALA A 305 -0.40 14.89 3.43
CA ALA A 305 0.42 13.93 2.71
C ALA A 305 1.84 13.93 3.31
N LEU A 306 2.48 12.75 3.29
CA LEU A 306 3.86 12.41 3.66
C LEU A 306 4.07 11.84 5.08
N GLY A 307 4.27 10.52 5.12
CA GLY A 307 5.19 9.89 6.07
C GLY A 307 4.55 9.25 7.30
N GLY A 308 4.78 7.94 7.43
CA GLY A 308 4.88 7.30 8.74
C GLY A 308 3.61 6.65 9.30
N HIS A 309 3.70 5.33 9.48
CA HIS A 309 2.94 4.51 10.43
C HIS A 309 1.41 4.55 10.33
N GLY A 310 0.87 3.51 9.68
CA GLY A 310 -0.53 3.14 9.78
C GLY A 310 -0.89 2.79 11.22
N ILE A 311 -1.45 3.75 11.94
CA ILE A 311 -2.36 3.47 13.04
C ILE A 311 -3.72 3.26 12.40
N LYS A 312 -4.21 2.02 12.45
CA LYS A 312 -5.62 1.71 12.19
C LYS A 312 -6.43 2.58 13.17
N MET A 313 -7.00 3.69 12.71
CA MET A 313 -8.11 4.30 13.43
C MET A 313 -9.26 3.29 13.33
N PRO A 314 -9.78 2.78 14.46
CA PRO A 314 -11.02 2.03 14.44
C PRO A 314 -12.08 2.95 13.84
N HIS A 315 -13.04 2.39 13.11
CA HIS A 315 -14.26 3.09 12.74
C HIS A 315 -14.86 3.74 13.99
N ALA A 316 -14.58 5.02 14.20
CA ALA A 316 -15.26 5.81 15.21
C ALA A 316 -16.69 5.89 14.71
N ALA A 317 -17.60 5.19 15.40
CA ALA A 317 -19.01 5.47 15.30
C ALA A 317 -19.18 6.99 15.46
N PRO A 318 -20.07 7.64 14.68
CA PRO A 318 -20.33 9.06 14.85
C PRO A 318 -20.59 9.32 16.34
N PRO A 319 -19.96 10.35 16.94
CA PRO A 319 -20.10 10.60 18.36
C PRO A 319 -21.59 10.68 18.70
N PRO A 320 -22.02 10.10 19.83
CA PRO A 320 -23.41 10.18 20.24
C PRO A 320 -23.84 11.66 20.24
N PRO A 321 -25.08 11.96 19.81
CA PRO A 321 -25.55 13.34 19.77
C PRO A 321 -25.32 14.02 21.13
N PRO A 322 -24.86 15.28 21.15
CA PRO A 322 -24.56 15.97 22.39
C PRO A 322 -25.79 15.96 23.31
N VAL A 323 -25.56 15.56 24.57
CA VAL A 323 -26.61 15.53 25.59
C VAL A 323 -27.17 16.95 25.74
N ARG A 324 -28.50 17.10 25.71
CA ARG A 324 -29.14 18.42 25.84
C ARG A 324 -28.70 19.04 27.18
N PRO A 325 -28.22 20.29 27.19
CA PRO A 325 -27.79 20.96 28.42
C PRO A 325 -28.94 21.02 29.43
N LEU A 326 -28.64 20.74 30.71
CA LEU A 326 -29.60 20.80 31.81
C LEU A 326 -30.14 22.24 31.96
N LEU A 327 -31.46 22.41 31.93
CA LEU A 327 -32.14 23.72 32.04
C LEU A 327 -32.33 24.13 33.50
N THR A 328 -31.30 24.03 34.33
CA THR A 328 -31.46 24.19 35.79
C THR A 328 -31.57 25.66 36.23
N HIS A 329 -31.09 26.64 35.45
CA HIS A 329 -31.20 28.08 35.77
C HIS A 329 -31.21 28.97 34.52
N SER A 330 -32.27 28.92 33.70
CA SER A 330 -32.39 29.81 32.55
C SER A 330 -32.56 31.26 32.98
N ALA A 331 -31.87 32.22 32.33
CA ALA A 331 -32.06 33.64 32.57
C ALA A 331 -33.37 34.18 31.95
N ILE A 332 -34.02 33.36 31.11
CA ILE A 332 -35.24 33.68 30.37
C ILE A 332 -36.20 32.49 30.46
N SER A 333 -37.50 32.75 30.59
CA SER A 333 -38.54 31.73 30.42
C SER A 333 -38.70 31.38 28.94
N LEU A 334 -38.61 30.09 28.63
CA LEU A 334 -38.88 29.60 27.28
C LEU A 334 -40.36 29.80 26.98
N SER A 335 -40.67 30.74 26.08
CA SER A 335 -42.03 30.89 25.54
C SER A 335 -42.38 29.67 24.68
N THR A 336 -43.62 29.18 24.81
CA THR A 336 -44.17 28.08 24.01
C THR A 336 -44.36 28.45 22.54
N GLU A 337 -44.30 29.74 22.20
CA GLU A 337 -44.45 30.23 20.83
C GLU A 337 -43.10 30.22 20.09
N THR A 338 -42.92 29.24 19.20
CA THR A 338 -41.67 29.01 18.44
C THR A 338 -41.27 30.17 17.53
N GLN A 339 -42.17 31.08 17.17
CA GLN A 339 -41.92 32.19 16.25
C GLN A 339 -41.46 33.48 16.93
N ARG A 340 -41.45 33.54 18.26
CA ARG A 340 -41.03 34.72 19.02
C ARG A 340 -39.60 34.59 19.53
N CYS A 341 -38.90 35.72 19.58
CA CYS A 341 -37.57 35.79 20.18
C CYS A 341 -37.68 35.81 21.70
N GLY A 342 -36.98 34.91 22.41
CA GLY A 342 -37.00 34.89 23.88
C GLY A 342 -36.42 36.16 24.55
N LEU A 343 -35.61 36.95 23.84
CA LEU A 343 -35.00 38.18 24.37
C LEU A 343 -35.89 39.42 24.19
N CYS A 344 -36.43 39.64 22.98
CA CYS A 344 -37.22 40.83 22.68
C CYS A 344 -38.74 40.59 22.61
N GLN A 345 -39.19 39.32 22.70
CA GLN A 345 -40.59 38.88 22.68
C GLN A 345 -41.40 39.27 21.42
N ARG A 346 -40.72 39.77 20.39
CA ARG A 346 -41.26 40.05 19.05
C ARG A 346 -41.07 38.85 18.12
N VAL A 347 -41.77 38.85 16.99
CA VAL A 347 -41.54 37.90 15.90
C VAL A 347 -40.06 37.93 15.51
N ARG A 348 -39.44 36.75 15.37
CA ARG A 348 -38.01 36.65 15.08
C ARG A 348 -37.72 37.24 13.70
N THR A 349 -36.77 38.17 13.65
CA THR A 349 -36.22 38.73 12.42
C THR A 349 -34.74 38.39 12.36
N ASN A 350 -34.27 37.90 11.20
CA ASN A 350 -32.90 37.43 11.00
C ASN A 350 -32.50 36.40 12.10
N PRO A 351 -33.06 35.18 12.04
CA PRO A 351 -32.86 34.18 13.09
C PRO A 351 -31.38 33.79 13.21
N ALA A 352 -30.89 33.68 14.45
CA ALA A 352 -29.53 33.25 14.75
C ALA A 352 -29.54 32.27 15.91
N SER A 353 -28.76 31.19 15.80
CA SER A 353 -28.56 30.21 16.85
C SER A 353 -27.39 30.57 17.76
N CYS A 354 -27.58 30.29 19.05
CA CYS A 354 -26.50 30.22 20.03
C CYS A 354 -25.89 28.80 20.03
N ILE A 355 -24.70 28.61 20.62
CA ILE A 355 -24.01 27.30 20.69
C ILE A 355 -24.86 26.18 21.32
N SER A 356 -25.85 26.55 22.15
CA SER A 356 -26.79 25.66 22.79
C SER A 356 -27.95 25.20 21.90
N GLY A 357 -28.04 25.71 20.67
CA GLY A 357 -29.09 25.38 19.70
C GLY A 357 -30.38 26.21 19.82
N TYR A 358 -30.46 27.15 20.77
CA TYR A 358 -31.60 28.07 20.88
C TYR A 358 -31.49 29.24 19.90
N VAL A 359 -32.62 29.62 19.29
CA VAL A 359 -32.69 30.59 18.20
C VAL A 359 -33.37 31.90 18.64
N PHE A 360 -32.72 33.02 18.34
CA PHE A 360 -33.15 34.39 18.67
C PHE A 360 -33.03 35.29 17.45
N CYS A 361 -33.42 36.56 17.54
CA CYS A 361 -33.01 37.56 16.54
C CYS A 361 -31.50 37.78 16.65
N TYR A 362 -30.79 37.81 15.52
CA TYR A 362 -29.36 38.11 15.44
C TYR A 362 -28.92 39.31 16.30
N PRO A 363 -29.53 40.51 16.19
CA PRO A 363 -29.10 41.66 17.00
C PRO A 363 -29.30 41.43 18.51
N CYS A 364 -30.34 40.69 18.91
CA CYS A 364 -30.63 40.45 20.31
C CYS A 364 -29.62 39.50 20.95
N ILE A 365 -29.34 38.36 20.30
CA ILE A 365 -28.39 37.39 20.86
C ILE A 365 -26.95 37.89 20.78
N HIS A 366 -26.57 38.61 19.72
CA HIS A 366 -25.25 39.20 19.59
C HIS A 366 -24.98 40.22 20.71
N ALA A 367 -25.93 41.13 20.97
CA ALA A 367 -25.79 42.11 22.06
C ALA A 367 -25.74 41.42 23.44
N TYR A 368 -26.56 40.38 23.65
CA TYR A 368 -26.58 39.65 24.93
C TYR A 368 -25.26 38.92 25.21
N VAL A 369 -24.75 38.17 24.22
CA VAL A 369 -23.48 37.43 24.33
C VAL A 369 -22.30 38.38 24.49
N GLN A 370 -22.31 39.52 23.79
CA GLN A 370 -21.27 40.55 23.94
C GLN A 370 -21.23 41.15 25.35
N ALA A 371 -22.40 41.27 26.02
CA ALA A 371 -22.48 41.84 27.37
C ALA A 371 -22.25 40.82 28.49
N HIS A 372 -22.67 39.56 28.32
CA HIS A 372 -22.68 38.55 29.40
C HIS A 372 -21.71 37.37 29.17
N GLY A 373 -21.23 37.14 27.95
CA GLY A 373 -20.32 36.04 27.62
C GLY A 373 -20.92 34.63 27.78
N GLU A 374 -22.25 34.52 27.84
CA GLU A 374 -22.96 33.27 28.10
C GLU A 374 -24.29 33.17 27.33
N CYS A 375 -24.80 31.95 27.19
CA CYS A 375 -26.10 31.70 26.59
C CYS A 375 -27.24 32.08 27.56
N PRO A 376 -28.26 32.85 27.14
CA PRO A 376 -29.36 33.26 28.02
C PRO A 376 -30.21 32.08 28.57
N VAL A 377 -30.25 30.95 27.86
CA VAL A 377 -31.12 29.82 28.22
C VAL A 377 -30.37 28.76 29.02
N THR A 378 -29.11 28.50 28.68
CA THR A 378 -28.34 27.39 29.25
C THR A 378 -27.16 27.83 30.10
N ARG A 379 -26.82 29.13 30.09
CA ARG A 379 -25.61 29.72 30.71
C ARG A 379 -24.29 29.06 30.33
N VAL A 380 -24.29 28.30 29.23
CA VAL A 380 -23.06 27.81 28.63
C VAL A 380 -22.25 29.01 28.17
N ARG A 381 -20.95 29.03 28.43
CA ARG A 381 -20.06 30.11 27.98
C ARG A 381 -20.06 30.18 26.45
N CYS A 382 -20.31 31.38 25.94
CA CYS A 382 -20.43 31.65 24.51
C CYS A 382 -19.67 32.91 24.16
N ASP A 383 -18.96 32.89 23.04
CA ASP A 383 -18.35 34.08 22.45
C ASP A 383 -19.17 34.55 21.24
N VAL A 384 -19.00 35.80 20.82
CA VAL A 384 -19.71 36.39 19.67
C VAL A 384 -19.46 35.59 18.38
N SER A 385 -18.27 35.01 18.23
CA SER A 385 -17.89 34.13 17.12
C SER A 385 -18.70 32.82 17.06
N SER A 386 -19.33 32.41 18.16
CA SER A 386 -20.14 31.19 18.25
C SER A 386 -21.61 31.39 17.83
N VAL A 387 -22.02 32.63 17.52
CA VAL A 387 -23.37 32.96 17.07
C VAL A 387 -23.48 32.76 15.56
N SER A 388 -24.32 31.83 15.13
CA SER A 388 -24.50 31.49 13.71
C SER A 388 -25.82 32.02 13.19
N ARG A 389 -25.80 32.79 12.09
CA ARG A 389 -27.02 33.20 11.39
C ARG A 389 -27.65 32.00 10.67
N ILE A 390 -28.96 31.90 10.76
CA ILE A 390 -29.76 30.91 10.06
C ILE A 390 -30.38 31.63 8.87
N TYR A 391 -30.05 31.19 7.67
CA TYR A 391 -30.70 31.64 6.45
C TYR A 391 -31.83 30.66 6.16
N GLU A 392 -33.08 31.13 6.22
CA GLU A 392 -34.20 30.37 5.67
C GLU A 392 -34.10 30.49 4.14
N GLU A 393 -34.00 29.34 3.46
CA GLU A 393 -34.15 29.31 2.00
C GLU A 393 -35.60 29.74 1.71
N ALA A 394 -35.74 30.86 0.99
CA ALA A 394 -37.03 31.47 0.66
C ALA A 394 -37.82 30.64 -0.36
#